data_AF-G0A737-F1
#
_entry.id   AF-G0A737-F1
#
_cell.length_a   1.000
_cell.length_b   1.000
_cell.length_c   1.000
_cell.angle_alpha   90.00
_cell.angle_beta   90.00
_cell.angle_gamma   90.00
#
_symmetry.space_group_name_H-M   'P 1'
#
loop_
_entity.id
_entity.type
_entity.pdbx_description
1 polymer ?
#
loop_
_entity_poly.entity_id
_entity_poly.type
_entity_poly.pdbx_seq_one_letter_code
_entity_poly.pdbx_strand_id
1 'polypeptide(L)' 'MIELPAPIENRLIHAAQDAGQNLEVFLNRLLDEYAEDQADAKLAESAYKEFIESGESSISLEKLMADNGL' A
#
# COMPACT_ATOMS: atom_id res chain seq x y z
N MET A 1 1.69 2.60 -26.93
CA MET A 1 0.29 2.78 -26.49
C MET A 1 -0.12 1.46 -25.86
N ILE A 2 -0.48 1.44 -24.59
CA ILE A 2 -0.92 0.22 -23.90
C ILE A 2 -2.41 0.08 -24.22
N GLU A 3 -2.79 -1.02 -24.85
CA GLU A 3 -4.21 -1.35 -25.04
C GLU A 3 -4.73 -2.04 -23.78
N LEU A 4 -5.70 -1.40 -23.14
CA LEU A 4 -6.41 -1.97 -22.01
C LEU A 4 -7.68 -2.67 -22.52
N PRO A 5 -8.07 -3.81 -21.90
CA PRO A 5 -9.40 -4.35 -22.11
C PRO A 5 -10.46 -3.27 -21.83
N ALA A 6 -11.43 -3.11 -22.73
CA ALA A 6 -12.48 -2.09 -22.61
C ALA A 6 -13.17 -2.03 -21.23
N PRO A 7 -13.44 -3.15 -20.53
CA PRO A 7 -14.01 -3.08 -19.18
C PRO A 7 -13.10 -2.37 -18.16
N ILE A 8 -11.78 -2.52 -18.29
CA ILE A 8 -10.80 -1.91 -17.39
C ILE A 8 -10.67 -0.42 -17.73
N GLU A 9 -10.56 -0.09 -19.02
CA GLU A 9 -10.50 1.29 -19.48
C GLU A 9 -11.71 2.10 -19.01
N ASN A 10 -12.93 1.58 -19.18
CA ASN A 10 -14.15 2.25 -18.71
C ASN A 10 -14.16 2.47 -17.20
N ARG A 11 -13.67 1.50 -16.42
CA ARG A 11 -13.58 1.65 -14.95
C ARG A 11 -12.59 2.74 -14.56
N LEU A 12 -11.46 2.85 -15.25
CA LEU A 12 -10.47 3.90 -14.99
C LEU A 12 -11.01 5.28 -15.37
N ILE A 13 -11.73 5.39 -16.49
CA ILE A 13 -12.40 6.62 -16.90
C ILE A 13 -13.42 7.06 -15.83
N HIS A 14 -14.27 6.14 -15.36
CA HIS A 14 -15.25 6.47 -14.31
C HIS A 14 -14.59 6.84 -12.98
N ALA A 15 -13.57 6.10 -12.55
CA ALA A 15 -12.85 6.43 -11.32
C ALA A 15 -12.17 7.81 -11.39
N ALA A 16 -11.60 8.18 -12.55
CA ALA A 16 -11.04 9.50 -12.77
C ALA A 16 -12.10 10.60 -12.70
N GLN A 17 -13.28 10.36 -13.32
CA GLN A 17 -14.43 11.27 -13.26
C GLN A 17 -14.93 11.47 -11.83
N ASP A 18 -15.09 10.39 -11.05
CA ASP A 18 -15.52 10.43 -9.65
C ASP A 18 -14.50 11.20 -8.78
N ALA A 19 -13.22 11.08 -9.09
CA ALA A 19 -12.14 11.83 -8.44
C ALA A 19 -12.04 13.30 -8.90
N GLY A 20 -12.83 13.73 -9.89
CA GLY A 20 -12.75 15.06 -10.48
C GLY A 20 -11.42 15.35 -11.20
N GLN A 21 -10.73 14.29 -11.64
CA GLN A 21 -9.41 14.35 -12.28
C GLN A 21 -9.52 14.00 -13.76
N ASN A 22 -8.61 14.56 -14.57
CA ASN A 22 -8.42 14.03 -15.92
C ASN A 22 -7.78 12.63 -15.82
N LEU A 23 -8.04 11.78 -16.82
CA LEU A 23 -7.62 10.37 -16.79
C LEU A 23 -6.10 10.22 -16.66
N GLU A 24 -5.31 11.05 -17.34
CA GLU A 24 -3.85 10.98 -17.31
C GLU A 24 -3.28 11.28 -15.92
N VAL A 25 -3.74 12.35 -15.28
CA VAL A 25 -3.35 12.74 -13.91
C VAL A 25 -3.79 11.67 -12.91
N PHE A 26 -5.00 11.14 -13.06
CA PHE A 26 -5.50 10.06 -12.22
C PHE A 26 -4.63 8.81 -12.34
N LEU A 27 -4.29 8.41 -13.57
CA LEU A 27 -3.47 7.23 -13.82
C LEU A 27 -2.04 7.38 -13.31
N ASN A 28 -1.41 8.54 -13.54
CA ASN A 28 -0.07 8.79 -13.02
C ASN A 28 -0.03 8.68 -11.50
N ARG A 29 -0.97 9.33 -10.81
CA ARG A 29 -1.10 9.21 -9.35
C ARG A 29 -1.33 7.77 -8.90
N LEU A 30 -2.23 7.05 -9.57
CA LEU A 30 -2.52 5.65 -9.22
C LEU A 30 -1.30 4.74 -9.40
N LEU A 31 -0.49 4.97 -10.43
CA LEU A 31 0.74 4.21 -10.67
C LEU A 31 1.82 4.54 -9.64
N ASP A 32 1.93 5.81 -9.23
CA ASP A 32 2.85 6.24 -8.17
C ASP A 32 2.44 5.61 -6.83
N GLU A 33 1.15 5.68 -6.45
CA GLU A 33 0.60 5.04 -5.24
C GLU A 33 0.85 3.52 -5.26
N TYR A 34 0.62 2.86 -6.40
CA TYR A 34 0.90 1.43 -6.53
C TYR A 34 2.38 1.09 -6.37
N ALA A 35 3.29 1.92 -6.88
CA ALA A 35 4.72 1.70 -6.74
C ALA A 35 5.19 1.87 -5.28
N GLU A 36 4.62 2.86 -4.57
CA GLU A 36 4.84 3.08 -3.15
C GLU A 36 4.31 1.90 -2.31
N ASP A 37 3.06 1.47 -2.54
CA ASP A 37 2.46 0.31 -1.89
C ASP A 37 3.30 -0.96 -2.08
N GLN A 38 3.87 -1.17 -3.27
CA GLN A 38 4.77 -2.29 -3.52
C GLN A 38 6.08 -2.20 -2.73
N ALA A 39 6.63 -1.00 -2.57
CA ALA A 39 7.85 -0.80 -1.79
C ALA A 39 7.58 -1.06 -0.30
N ASP A 40 6.47 -0.53 0.21
CA ASP A 40 6.04 -0.71 1.60
C ASP A 40 5.72 -2.17 1.91
N ALA A 41 5.04 -2.88 1.01
CA ALA A 41 4.77 -4.30 1.17
C ALA A 41 6.07 -5.12 1.29
N LYS A 42 7.09 -4.83 0.48
CA LYS A 42 8.40 -5.50 0.54
C LYS A 42 9.15 -5.17 1.81
N LEU A 43 9.09 -3.92 2.26
CA LEU A 43 9.72 -3.50 3.50
C LEU A 43 9.07 -4.20 4.70
N ALA A 44 7.74 -4.24 4.74
CA ALA A 44 6.98 -4.93 5.78
C ALA A 44 7.25 -6.44 5.78
N GLU A 45 7.31 -7.08 4.61
CA GLU A 45 7.66 -8.50 4.48
C GLU A 45 9.06 -8.78 5.03
N SER A 46 10.03 -7.93 4.69
CA SER A 46 11.41 -8.06 5.16
C SER A 46 11.53 -7.87 6.67
N ALA A 47 10.91 -6.82 7.21
CA ALA A 47 10.89 -6.55 8.65
C ALA A 47 10.22 -7.68 9.45
N TYR A 48 9.11 -8.23 8.93
CA TYR A 48 8.44 -9.36 9.56
C TYR A 48 9.32 -10.62 9.52
N LYS A 49 10.01 -10.87 8.42
CA LYS A 49 10.93 -12.00 8.32
C LYS A 49 12.08 -11.86 9.33
N GLU A 50 12.69 -10.69 9.45
CA GLU A 50 13.75 -10.42 10.43
C GLU A 50 13.26 -10.63 11.87
N PHE A 51 12.05 -10.18 12.18
CA PHE A 51 11.41 -10.41 13.49
C PHE A 51 11.22 -11.90 13.81
N ILE A 52 10.80 -12.71 12.83
CA ILE A 52 10.68 -14.16 13.02
C ILE A 52 12.07 -14.81 13.20
N GLU A 53 13.07 -14.38 12.42
CA GLU A 53 14.43 -14.91 12.48
C GLU A 53 15.19 -14.51 13.75
N SER A 54 14.90 -13.35 14.33
CA SER A 54 15.51 -12.91 15.60
C SER A 54 15.05 -13.72 16.81
N GLY A 55 13.93 -14.46 16.67
CA GLY A 55 13.32 -15.20 17.77
C GLY A 55 12.58 -14.31 18.77
N GLU A 56 12.41 -13.03 18.44
CA GLU A 56 11.57 -12.12 19.20
C GLU A 56 10.10 -12.59 19.16
N SER A 57 9.36 -12.22 20.21
CA SER A 57 7.95 -12.57 20.35
C SER A 57 7.13 -11.30 20.44
N SER A 58 5.94 -11.32 19.86
CA SER A 58 5.06 -10.15 19.93
C SER A 58 4.63 -9.95 21.37
N ILE A 59 4.61 -8.70 21.80
CA ILE A 59 4.14 -8.32 23.14
C ILE A 59 2.76 -7.69 23.03
N SER A 60 1.95 -7.82 24.07
CA SER A 60 0.66 -7.14 24.13
C SER A 60 0.83 -5.63 24.31
N LEU A 61 -0.20 -4.87 23.96
CA LEU A 61 -0.20 -3.43 24.17
C LEU A 61 -0.06 -3.08 25.65
N GLU A 62 -0.70 -3.83 26.55
CA GLU A 62 -0.61 -3.61 27.99
C GLU A 62 0.82 -3.81 28.50
N LYS A 63 1.52 -4.83 27.98
CA LYS A 63 2.93 -5.05 28.31
C LYS A 63 3.81 -3.90 27.79
N LEU A 64 3.58 -3.45 26.56
CA LEU A 64 4.31 -2.32 25.98
C LEU A 64 4.10 -1.04 26.80
N MET A 65 2.87 -0.75 27.21
CA MET A 65 2.55 0.42 28.04
C MET A 65 3.23 0.34 29.41
N ALA A 66 3.15 -0.81 30.08
CA ALA A 66 3.80 -1.03 31.37
C ALA A 66 5.33 -0.88 31.28
N ASP A 67 5.96 -1.42 30.23
CA ASP A 67 7.41 -1.33 30.00
C ASP A 67 7.86 0.13 29.71
N ASN A 68 6.95 1.02 29.29
CA ASN A 68 7.22 2.42 28.97
C ASN A 68 6.61 3.44 29.96
N GLY A 69 6.00 2.98 31.06
CA GLY A 69 5.44 3.83 32.11
C GLY A 69 4.16 4.58 31.72
N LEU A 70 3.36 4.02 30.81
CA LEU A 70 2.06 4.53 30.36
C LEU A 70 0.89 3.74 30.96
#